data_AF-F4Q6N7-F1
#
_entry.id   AF-F4Q6N7-F1
#
_cell.length_a   1.000
_cell.length_b   1.000
_cell.length_c   1.000
_cell.angle_alpha   90.00
_cell.angle_beta   90.00
_cell.angle_gamma   90.00
#
_symmetry.space_group_name_H-M   'P 1'
#
loop_
_entity.id
_entity.type
_entity.pdbx_description
1 polymer ?
#
loop_
_entity_poly.entity_id
_entity_poly.type
_entity_poly.pdbx_seq_one_letter_code
_entity_poly.pdbx_strand_id
1 'polypeptide(L)'
;MINTISTTNQSPPPPPPLIPLLSSSMSPTLLSKQSIILFQSKIWNNIVLKRHIFSLIKETSPFDRQRLLKSIHHVRTINIFTERPEAYEHSPQSLLTCPLLTFKRLKTMIDIVGPARIQYYYHYLPRNPLMRFDISLFQEMCRILGVEMGLAVNKYIGPLTWVGAVTSNNLEFYKYLRQHFSFNPSIIEGKQLIRLAALPHSYRSIIERDLITLPSGTEMLEMVFEDVFNCYPIGLDWLSLVAYDFIFFTGETDIYKVLEKLHHKLKETVPPNRTISDKGFVLTDQEILSLIETNNKDLFNYLYDNQKIRINSNLLVLVVNRCNFDLILFINNLSSNGNNNNNNNNNNNNNNNNGDNGDNGFLYSMLKYTMSKSFKYLTRHSDQEVVRRFKTEFYQYVKPLHYLDPLLDQLLKHQDYNNNNNNKIIIEPKFHGRVVKNRTPQHMKIFQQQSIDPIPLFNFDL
;
A
#
# COMPACT_ATOMS: atom_id res chain seq x y z
N MET A 1 55.43 16.41 -30.27
CA MET A 1 54.86 15.66 -31.41
C MET A 1 53.42 16.09 -31.58
N ILE A 2 53.15 16.89 -32.62
CA ILE A 2 51.83 17.47 -32.91
C ILE A 2 51.16 16.52 -33.91
N ASN A 3 50.09 15.84 -33.48
CA ASN A 3 49.30 14.98 -34.36
C ASN A 3 48.24 15.82 -35.09
N THR A 4 48.50 16.10 -36.36
CA THR A 4 47.53 16.60 -37.33
C THR A 4 46.49 15.52 -37.66
N ILE A 5 45.24 15.75 -37.28
CA ILE A 5 44.10 14.93 -37.70
C ILE A 5 43.61 15.44 -39.06
N SER A 6 43.72 14.58 -40.07
CA SER A 6 43.17 14.78 -41.41
C SER A 6 41.66 14.61 -41.39
N THR A 7 40.90 15.66 -41.69
CA THR A 7 39.46 15.61 -41.91
C THR A 7 39.18 15.29 -43.37
N THR A 8 38.86 14.03 -43.66
CA THR A 8 38.31 13.62 -44.96
C THR A 8 36.88 14.14 -45.09
N ASN A 9 36.69 15.11 -45.98
CA ASN A 9 35.37 15.56 -46.45
C ASN A 9 34.67 14.41 -47.19
N GLN A 10 33.79 13.68 -46.50
CA GLN A 10 32.80 12.84 -47.14
C GLN A 10 31.54 13.68 -47.39
N SER A 11 31.16 13.78 -48.67
CA SER A 11 29.89 14.38 -49.09
C SER A 11 28.71 13.67 -48.44
N PRO A 12 27.68 14.40 -47.97
CA PRO A 12 26.51 13.78 -47.37
C PRO A 12 25.79 12.88 -48.40
N PRO A 13 25.24 11.74 -47.97
CA PRO A 13 24.45 10.88 -48.86
C PRO A 13 23.21 11.64 -49.35
N PRO A 14 22.75 11.38 -50.59
CA PRO A 14 21.57 12.03 -51.14
C PRO A 14 20.33 11.72 -50.28
N PRO A 15 19.39 12.68 -50.17
CA PRO A 15 18.18 12.46 -49.41
C PRO A 15 17.36 11.32 -50.01
N PRO A 16 16.66 10.52 -49.18
CA PRO A 16 15.81 9.45 -49.66
C PRO A 16 14.71 10.01 -50.59
N PRO A 17 14.28 9.25 -51.60
CA PRO A 17 13.27 9.71 -52.53
C PRO A 17 11.97 10.05 -51.79
N LEU A 18 11.45 11.24 -52.07
CA LEU A 18 10.16 11.70 -51.55
C LEU A 18 9.07 10.71 -51.99
N ILE A 19 8.45 10.06 -51.00
CA ILE A 19 7.25 9.26 -51.21
C ILE A 19 6.18 10.21 -51.78
N PRO A 20 5.50 9.85 -52.89
CA PRO A 20 4.47 10.71 -53.45
C PRO A 20 3.36 10.93 -52.41
N LEU A 21 3.15 12.20 -52.04
CA LEU A 21 1.92 12.62 -51.36
C LEU A 21 0.76 12.25 -52.28
N LEU A 22 0.01 11.22 -51.89
CA LEU A 22 -1.26 10.85 -52.49
C LEU A 22 -2.23 12.02 -52.33
N SER A 23 -2.23 12.92 -53.31
CA SER A 23 -3.33 13.86 -53.55
C SER A 23 -4.44 13.09 -54.25
N SER A 24 -5.19 12.28 -53.50
CA SER A 24 -6.50 11.80 -53.94
C SER A 24 -7.54 12.33 -52.97
N SER A 25 -8.50 13.06 -53.52
CA SER A 25 -9.75 13.40 -52.88
C SER A 25 -10.46 12.10 -52.49
N MET A 26 -10.18 11.60 -51.29
CA MET A 26 -10.93 10.49 -50.73
C MET A 26 -12.28 11.04 -50.29
N SER A 27 -13.29 10.79 -51.12
CA SER A 27 -14.68 10.71 -50.68
C SER A 27 -14.73 9.93 -49.36
N PRO A 28 -15.55 10.31 -48.37
CA PRO A 28 -15.65 9.58 -47.11
C PRO A 28 -16.25 8.19 -47.40
N THR A 29 -15.39 7.23 -47.73
CA THR A 29 -15.76 5.83 -47.85
C THR A 29 -16.25 5.38 -46.49
N LEU A 30 -17.53 5.03 -46.43
CA LEU A 30 -18.13 4.28 -45.33
C LEU A 30 -17.18 3.12 -45.00
N LEU A 31 -16.49 3.22 -43.86
CA LEU A 31 -15.68 2.13 -43.33
C LEU A 31 -16.57 0.90 -43.26
N SER A 32 -16.16 -0.19 -43.91
CA SER A 32 -16.91 -1.44 -43.86
C SER A 32 -17.09 -1.86 -42.39
N LYS A 33 -18.22 -2.48 -42.03
CA LYS A 33 -18.46 -2.99 -40.66
C LYS A 33 -17.28 -3.86 -40.18
N GLN A 34 -16.64 -4.63 -41.07
CA GLN A 34 -15.46 -5.42 -40.76
C GLN A 34 -14.23 -4.57 -40.44
N SER A 35 -14.00 -3.47 -41.17
CA SER A 35 -12.93 -2.52 -40.87
C SER A 35 -13.12 -1.85 -39.51
N ILE A 36 -14.37 -1.52 -39.15
CA ILE A 36 -14.71 -0.97 -37.82
C ILE A 36 -14.46 -2.02 -36.72
N ILE A 37 -14.89 -3.27 -36.93
CA ILE A 37 -14.66 -4.37 -35.96
C ILE A 37 -13.16 -4.65 -35.80
N LEU A 38 -12.38 -4.67 -36.89
CA LEU A 38 -10.92 -4.84 -36.83
C LEU A 38 -10.25 -3.67 -36.11
N PHE A 39 -10.67 -2.43 -36.39
CA PHE A 39 -10.17 -1.26 -35.71
C PHE A 39 -10.49 -1.32 -34.20
N GLN A 40 -11.73 -1.62 -33.82
CA GLN A 40 -12.13 -1.74 -32.42
C GLN A 40 -11.40 -2.89 -31.70
N SER A 41 -11.32 -4.07 -32.32
CA SER A 41 -10.76 -5.26 -31.67
C SER A 41 -9.24 -5.27 -31.59
N LYS A 42 -8.53 -4.76 -32.62
CA LYS A 42 -7.06 -4.85 -32.72
C LYS A 42 -6.34 -3.53 -32.45
N ILE A 43 -6.91 -2.40 -32.87
CA ILE A 43 -6.27 -1.09 -32.73
C ILE A 43 -6.71 -0.41 -31.44
N TRP A 44 -8.02 -0.39 -31.15
CA TRP A 44 -8.56 0.32 -30.00
C TRP A 44 -8.26 -0.36 -28.66
N ASN A 45 -8.13 -1.69 -28.66
CA ASN A 45 -7.72 -2.45 -27.48
C ASN A 45 -6.21 -2.43 -27.24
N ASN A 46 -5.40 -2.00 -28.22
CA ASN A 46 -3.96 -1.85 -28.06
C ASN A 46 -3.64 -0.46 -27.51
N ILE A 47 -3.19 -0.39 -26.25
CA ILE A 47 -2.94 0.89 -25.59
C ILE A 47 -1.87 1.74 -26.28
N VAL A 48 -0.87 1.12 -26.90
CA VAL A 48 0.21 1.81 -27.62
C VAL A 48 -0.33 2.45 -28.90
N LEU A 49 -1.06 1.69 -29.71
CA LEU A 49 -1.68 2.22 -30.94
C LEU A 49 -2.73 3.28 -30.62
N LYS A 50 -3.52 3.08 -29.56
CA LYS A 50 -4.48 4.07 -29.08
C LYS A 50 -3.77 5.37 -28.72
N ARG A 51 -2.74 5.34 -27.88
CA ARG A 51 -1.92 6.52 -27.54
C ARG A 51 -1.32 7.19 -28.77
N HIS A 52 -0.81 6.40 -29.73
CA HIS A 52 -0.24 6.93 -30.97
C HIS A 52 -1.29 7.69 -31.80
N ILE A 53 -2.48 7.12 -32.00
CA ILE A 53 -3.59 7.79 -32.70
C ILE A 53 -3.98 9.08 -31.99
N PHE A 54 -4.11 9.05 -30.66
CA PHE A 54 -4.45 10.23 -29.86
C PHE A 54 -3.40 11.35 -29.97
N SER A 55 -2.12 10.97 -29.94
CA SER A 55 -1.01 11.89 -30.21
C SER A 55 -1.12 12.53 -31.59
N LEU A 56 -1.40 11.74 -32.65
CA LEU A 56 -1.55 12.25 -34.02
C LEU A 56 -2.68 13.27 -34.17
N ILE A 57 -3.82 13.03 -33.50
CA ILE A 57 -4.97 13.95 -33.54
C ILE A 57 -4.91 15.07 -32.49
N LYS A 58 -3.80 15.15 -31.74
CA LYS A 58 -3.60 16.15 -30.67
C LYS A 58 -4.67 16.11 -29.57
N GLU A 59 -5.16 14.93 -29.24
CA GLU A 59 -6.07 14.68 -28.13
C GLU A 59 -5.37 13.79 -27.08
N THR A 60 -5.85 13.83 -25.84
CA THR A 60 -5.35 12.96 -24.77
C THR A 60 -6.06 11.60 -24.85
N SER A 61 -5.38 10.51 -24.49
CA SER A 61 -6.00 9.18 -24.51
C SER A 61 -7.29 9.15 -23.66
N PRO A 62 -8.41 8.64 -24.18
CA PRO A 62 -9.68 8.54 -23.48
C PRO A 62 -9.59 7.33 -22.57
N PHE A 63 -9.01 7.55 -21.40
CA PHE A 63 -9.47 6.81 -20.23
C PHE A 63 -10.90 7.27 -19.96
N ASP A 64 -11.85 6.35 -20.09
CA ASP A 64 -13.30 6.50 -19.88
C ASP A 64 -13.80 7.95 -19.82
N ARG A 65 -13.70 8.67 -20.95
CA ARG A 65 -14.07 10.08 -21.02
C ARG A 65 -15.53 10.28 -20.63
N GLN A 66 -16.38 9.29 -20.84
CA GLN A 66 -17.77 9.30 -20.40
C GLN A 66 -17.89 9.31 -18.87
N ARG A 67 -17.10 8.53 -18.14
CA ARG A 67 -17.02 8.60 -16.68
C ARG A 67 -16.45 9.92 -16.19
N LEU A 68 -15.41 10.45 -16.84
CA LEU A 68 -14.86 11.78 -16.49
C LEU A 68 -15.90 12.89 -16.69
N LEU A 69 -16.71 12.80 -17.74
CA LEU A 69 -17.81 13.74 -18.03
C LEU A 69 -18.97 13.68 -17.01
N LYS A 70 -19.07 12.62 -16.19
CA LYS A 70 -20.03 12.59 -15.07
C LYS A 70 -19.62 13.52 -13.92
N SER A 71 -18.37 13.97 -13.88
CA SER A 71 -17.92 14.90 -12.86
C SER A 71 -18.37 16.32 -13.16
N ILE A 72 -19.45 16.75 -12.48
CA ILE A 72 -20.01 18.11 -12.59
C ILE A 72 -18.94 19.18 -12.38
N HIS A 73 -18.02 18.97 -11.43
CA HIS A 73 -16.94 19.91 -11.12
C HIS A 73 -15.98 20.10 -12.31
N HIS A 74 -15.51 19.00 -12.92
CA HIS A 74 -14.58 19.07 -14.05
C HIS A 74 -15.24 19.64 -15.31
N VAL A 75 -16.49 19.26 -15.58
CA VAL A 75 -17.27 19.82 -16.69
C VAL A 75 -17.47 21.32 -16.51
N ARG A 76 -17.87 21.76 -15.31
CA ARG A 76 -18.01 23.19 -14.99
C ARG A 76 -16.71 23.96 -15.18
N THR A 77 -15.58 23.41 -14.71
CA THR A 77 -14.25 24.01 -14.87
C THR A 77 -13.93 24.25 -16.35
N ILE A 78 -14.16 23.25 -17.20
CA ILE A 78 -13.95 23.35 -18.65
C ILE A 78 -14.90 24.34 -19.32
N ASN A 79 -16.17 24.36 -18.92
CA ASN A 79 -17.16 25.29 -19.49
C ASN A 79 -16.80 26.74 -19.17
N ILE A 80 -16.47 27.04 -17.90
CA ILE A 80 -16.03 28.39 -17.49
C ILE A 80 -14.78 28.79 -18.28
N PHE A 81 -13.79 27.91 -18.42
CA PHE A 81 -12.59 28.24 -19.20
C PHE A 81 -12.88 28.45 -20.69
N THR A 82 -13.84 27.71 -21.25
CA THR A 82 -14.22 27.86 -22.66
C THR A 82 -14.95 29.18 -22.91
N GLU A 83 -15.77 29.63 -21.95
CA GLU A 83 -16.52 30.89 -22.03
C GLU A 83 -15.67 32.12 -21.67
N ARG A 84 -14.79 31.99 -20.68
CA ARG A 84 -14.02 33.08 -20.05
C ARG A 84 -12.63 32.62 -19.64
N PRO A 85 -11.72 32.40 -20.60
CA PRO A 85 -10.41 31.84 -20.29
C PRO A 85 -9.53 32.78 -19.43
N GLU A 86 -9.73 34.11 -19.54
CA GLU A 86 -9.08 35.14 -18.71
C GLU A 86 -9.37 34.98 -17.20
N ALA A 87 -10.48 34.35 -16.81
CA ALA A 87 -10.80 34.09 -15.41
C ALA A 87 -9.76 33.19 -14.71
N TYR A 88 -8.93 32.47 -15.48
CA TYR A 88 -7.88 31.59 -14.98
C TYR A 88 -6.49 32.22 -14.97
N GLU A 89 -6.34 33.47 -15.41
CA GLU A 89 -5.05 34.18 -15.43
C GLU A 89 -4.38 34.15 -14.05
N HIS A 90 -5.18 34.32 -12.99
CA HIS A 90 -4.68 34.41 -11.62
C HIS A 90 -4.66 33.08 -10.86
N SER A 91 -5.43 32.09 -11.28
CA SER A 91 -5.56 30.79 -10.60
C SER A 91 -5.80 29.64 -11.59
N PRO A 92 -4.75 29.19 -12.31
CA PRO A 92 -4.90 28.13 -13.31
C PRO A 92 -4.99 26.72 -12.71
N GLN A 93 -4.90 26.58 -11.38
CA GLN A 93 -4.78 25.30 -10.68
C GLN A 93 -5.90 24.32 -11.06
N SER A 94 -7.15 24.72 -10.92
CA SER A 94 -8.31 23.82 -11.14
C SER A 94 -8.37 23.31 -12.58
N LEU A 95 -7.95 24.14 -13.55
CA LEU A 95 -7.87 23.75 -14.95
C LEU A 95 -6.69 22.80 -15.21
N LEU A 96 -5.51 23.10 -14.66
CA LEU A 96 -4.29 22.29 -14.83
C LEU A 96 -4.43 20.89 -14.20
N THR A 97 -5.20 20.76 -13.13
CA THR A 97 -5.51 19.47 -12.51
C THR A 97 -6.77 18.80 -13.07
N CYS A 98 -7.44 19.40 -14.05
CA CYS A 98 -8.66 18.85 -14.63
C CYS A 98 -8.34 17.72 -15.62
N PRO A 99 -8.89 16.50 -15.45
CA PRO A 99 -8.65 15.38 -16.36
C PRO A 99 -9.32 15.52 -17.73
N LEU A 100 -10.11 16.58 -17.94
CA LEU A 100 -10.72 16.93 -19.24
C LEU A 100 -9.89 17.96 -20.03
N LEU A 101 -8.68 18.30 -19.55
CA LEU A 101 -7.78 19.22 -20.21
C LEU A 101 -7.22 18.61 -21.50
N THR A 102 -7.35 19.34 -22.62
CA THR A 102 -6.83 18.94 -23.94
C THR A 102 -5.64 19.80 -24.34
N PHE A 103 -4.86 19.39 -25.35
CA PHE A 103 -3.73 20.20 -25.84
C PHE A 103 -4.15 21.59 -26.31
N LYS A 104 -5.29 21.69 -27.03
CA LYS A 104 -5.83 22.97 -27.47
C LYS A 104 -6.07 23.92 -26.28
N ARG A 105 -6.71 23.41 -25.22
CA ARG A 105 -7.02 24.21 -24.02
C ARG A 105 -5.76 24.55 -23.20
N LEU A 106 -4.83 23.60 -23.09
CA LEU A 106 -3.52 23.87 -22.47
C LEU A 106 -2.79 24.99 -23.20
N LYS A 107 -2.74 24.94 -24.55
CA LYS A 107 -2.13 25.99 -25.36
C LYS A 107 -2.80 27.35 -25.14
N THR A 108 -4.13 27.41 -25.25
CA THR A 108 -4.89 28.65 -24.98
C THR A 108 -4.58 29.20 -23.57
N MET A 109 -4.46 28.33 -22.57
CA MET A 109 -4.09 28.76 -21.23
C MET A 109 -2.65 29.30 -21.16
N ILE A 110 -1.69 28.68 -21.85
CA ILE A 110 -0.31 29.17 -21.93
C ILE A 110 -0.26 30.53 -22.64
N ASP A 111 -1.02 30.70 -23.72
CA ASP A 111 -1.08 31.95 -24.48
C ASP A 111 -1.65 33.11 -23.64
N ILE A 112 -2.62 32.83 -22.76
CA ILE A 112 -3.29 33.85 -21.92
C ILE A 112 -2.49 34.15 -20.64
N VAL A 113 -2.10 33.11 -19.90
CA VAL A 113 -1.41 33.23 -18.62
C VAL A 113 0.06 33.66 -18.82
N GLY A 114 0.64 33.26 -19.96
CA GLY A 114 2.00 33.63 -20.35
C GLY A 114 3.10 32.96 -19.51
N PRO A 115 4.38 33.26 -19.83
CA PRO A 115 5.53 32.64 -19.21
C PRO A 115 5.83 33.18 -17.81
N ALA A 116 5.25 34.32 -17.42
CA ALA A 116 5.46 34.94 -16.10
C ALA A 116 5.02 34.04 -14.93
N ARG A 117 4.19 33.04 -15.23
CA ARG A 117 3.54 32.13 -14.28
C ARG A 117 3.93 30.67 -14.53
N ILE A 118 5.07 30.46 -15.19
CA ILE A 118 5.52 29.14 -15.64
C ILE A 118 5.60 28.10 -14.50
N GLN A 119 5.89 28.52 -13.26
CA GLN A 119 5.91 27.64 -12.10
C GLN A 119 4.58 26.91 -11.87
N TYR A 120 3.44 27.50 -12.23
CA TYR A 120 2.14 26.85 -12.05
C TYR A 120 1.99 25.63 -12.97
N TYR A 121 2.52 25.68 -14.18
CA TYR A 121 2.45 24.54 -15.09
C TYR A 121 3.24 23.35 -14.54
N TYR A 122 4.47 23.59 -14.08
CA TYR A 122 5.33 22.55 -13.50
C TYR A 122 4.90 22.09 -12.11
N HIS A 123 4.10 22.88 -11.39
CA HIS A 123 3.54 22.49 -10.10
C HIS A 123 2.27 21.65 -10.26
N TYR A 124 1.32 22.12 -11.07
CA TYR A 124 -0.04 21.58 -11.08
C TYR A 124 -0.27 20.54 -12.19
N LEU A 125 0.33 20.70 -13.37
CA LEU A 125 0.12 19.73 -14.46
C LEU A 125 0.62 18.32 -14.11
N PRO A 126 1.79 18.14 -13.44
CA PRO A 126 2.20 16.81 -12.97
C PRO A 126 1.21 16.11 -12.04
N ARG A 127 0.31 16.87 -11.41
CA ARG A 127 -0.74 16.36 -10.53
C ARG A 127 -2.05 16.10 -11.27
N ASN A 128 -2.10 16.38 -12.58
CA ASN A 128 -3.27 16.07 -13.38
C ASN A 128 -3.49 14.54 -13.38
N PRO A 129 -4.71 14.05 -13.08
CA PRO A 129 -4.97 12.61 -13.05
C PRO A 129 -4.62 11.88 -14.35
N LEU A 130 -4.62 12.56 -15.51
CA LEU A 130 -4.17 11.99 -16.79
C LEU A 130 -2.72 11.50 -16.73
N MET A 131 -1.86 12.12 -15.92
CA MET A 131 -0.46 11.75 -15.76
C MET A 131 -0.26 10.32 -15.23
N ARG A 132 -1.31 9.66 -14.74
CA ARG A 132 -1.28 8.26 -14.32
C ARG A 132 -1.13 7.27 -15.48
N PHE A 133 -1.52 7.66 -16.69
CA PHE A 133 -1.52 6.77 -17.85
C PHE A 133 -1.12 7.43 -19.16
N ASP A 134 -1.08 8.76 -19.26
CA ASP A 134 -0.70 9.46 -20.47
C ASP A 134 0.10 10.72 -20.13
N ILE A 135 1.34 10.77 -20.60
CA ILE A 135 2.27 11.87 -20.32
C ILE A 135 2.33 12.89 -21.45
N SER A 136 1.59 12.66 -22.55
CA SER A 136 1.63 13.48 -23.76
C SER A 136 1.28 14.94 -23.47
N LEU A 137 0.37 15.19 -22.52
CA LEU A 137 0.00 16.54 -22.10
C LEU A 137 1.16 17.29 -21.44
N PHE A 138 1.96 16.61 -20.62
CA PHE A 138 3.15 17.19 -20.01
C PHE A 138 4.29 17.38 -21.03
N GLN A 139 4.46 16.42 -21.95
CA GLN A 139 5.43 16.54 -23.04
C GLN A 139 5.11 17.73 -23.96
N GLU A 140 3.84 17.89 -24.32
CA GLU A 140 3.38 18.99 -25.16
C GLU A 140 3.53 20.34 -24.44
N MET A 141 3.23 20.40 -23.14
CA MET A 141 3.54 21.57 -22.31
C MET A 141 5.03 21.95 -22.39
N CYS A 142 5.93 20.97 -22.19
CA CYS A 142 7.37 21.20 -22.25
C CYS A 142 7.80 21.66 -23.65
N ARG A 143 7.22 21.09 -24.71
CA ARG A 143 7.50 21.48 -26.10
C ARG A 143 7.07 22.93 -26.37
N ILE A 144 5.86 23.32 -25.97
CA ILE A 144 5.35 24.70 -26.16
C ILE A 144 6.26 25.69 -25.41
N LEU A 145 6.50 25.46 -24.11
CA LEU A 145 7.31 26.36 -23.29
C LEU A 145 8.76 26.43 -23.78
N GLY A 146 9.36 25.31 -24.16
CA GLY A 146 10.76 25.25 -24.59
C GLY A 146 10.98 25.75 -26.02
N VAL A 147 10.20 25.27 -26.98
CA VAL A 147 10.40 25.52 -28.42
C VAL A 147 9.68 26.78 -28.87
N GLU A 148 8.39 26.95 -28.51
CA GLU A 148 7.60 28.08 -29.01
C GLU A 148 7.90 29.36 -28.20
N MET A 149 8.16 29.25 -26.89
CA MET A 149 8.43 30.40 -26.03
C MET A 149 9.91 30.61 -25.71
N GLY A 150 10.81 29.72 -26.17
CA GLY A 150 12.26 29.85 -25.96
C GLY A 150 12.70 29.74 -24.49
N LEU A 151 11.91 29.10 -23.63
CA LEU A 151 12.21 29.02 -22.19
C LEU A 151 13.15 27.86 -21.89
N ALA A 152 14.08 28.10 -20.97
CA ALA A 152 14.95 27.04 -20.43
C ALA A 152 14.17 26.18 -19.42
N VAL A 153 13.33 25.26 -19.92
CA VAL A 153 12.42 24.39 -19.15
C VAL A 153 13.10 23.76 -17.93
N ASN A 154 14.35 23.30 -18.07
CA ASN A 154 15.11 22.65 -17.00
C ASN A 154 15.27 23.52 -15.74
N LYS A 155 15.22 24.85 -15.85
CA LYS A 155 15.33 25.76 -14.70
C LYS A 155 14.07 25.80 -13.84
N TYR A 156 12.94 25.33 -14.36
CA TYR A 156 11.63 25.44 -13.72
C TYR A 156 11.10 24.09 -13.20
N ILE A 157 11.76 22.99 -13.54
CA ILE A 157 11.48 21.68 -12.96
C ILE A 157 11.96 21.69 -11.51
N GLY A 158 10.99 21.68 -10.60
CA GLY A 158 11.24 21.74 -9.17
C GLY A 158 10.79 20.50 -8.42
N PRO A 159 10.96 20.48 -7.10
CA PRO A 159 10.58 19.35 -6.25
C PRO A 159 9.12 18.95 -6.40
N LEU A 160 8.24 19.92 -6.65
CA LEU A 160 6.80 19.70 -6.79
C LEU A 160 6.42 18.96 -8.08
N THR A 161 7.25 19.07 -9.13
CA THR A 161 7.10 18.29 -10.36
C THR A 161 7.39 16.82 -10.10
N TRP A 162 8.49 16.53 -9.38
CA TRP A 162 8.85 15.18 -8.96
C TRP A 162 7.80 14.56 -8.02
N VAL A 163 7.28 15.35 -7.08
CA VAL A 163 6.13 14.93 -6.25
C VAL A 163 4.94 14.54 -7.12
N GLY A 164 4.61 15.32 -8.15
CA GLY A 164 3.54 14.98 -9.10
C GLY A 164 3.80 13.65 -9.83
N ALA A 165 5.02 13.43 -10.32
CA ALA A 165 5.37 12.18 -11.01
C ALA A 165 5.34 10.94 -10.10
N VAL A 166 5.81 11.05 -8.86
CA VAL A 166 5.75 9.94 -7.89
C VAL A 166 4.30 9.67 -7.46
N THR A 167 3.52 10.72 -7.20
CA THR A 167 2.11 10.59 -6.79
C THR A 167 1.19 10.10 -7.91
N SER A 168 1.56 10.27 -9.18
CA SER A 168 0.83 9.66 -10.29
C SER A 168 1.07 8.15 -10.42
N ASN A 169 2.12 7.62 -9.77
CA ASN A 169 2.57 6.24 -9.90
C ASN A 169 2.76 5.78 -11.36
N ASN A 170 3.10 6.71 -12.27
CA ASN A 170 3.35 6.40 -13.66
C ASN A 170 4.85 6.30 -13.93
N LEU A 171 5.36 5.08 -14.09
CA LEU A 171 6.78 4.81 -14.35
C LEU A 171 7.27 5.52 -15.62
N GLU A 172 6.44 5.60 -16.66
CA GLU A 172 6.78 6.29 -17.91
C GLU A 172 7.01 7.78 -17.66
N PHE A 173 6.16 8.40 -16.84
CA PHE A 173 6.30 9.81 -16.49
C PHE A 173 7.57 10.08 -15.71
N TYR A 174 7.84 9.28 -14.69
CA TYR A 174 9.04 9.42 -13.88
C TYR A 174 10.31 9.21 -14.70
N LYS A 175 10.34 8.18 -15.56
CA LYS A 175 11.47 7.92 -16.48
C LYS A 175 11.66 9.06 -17.47
N TYR A 176 10.58 9.60 -18.03
CA TYR A 176 10.65 10.78 -18.89
C TYR A 176 11.31 11.96 -18.16
N LEU A 177 10.87 12.27 -16.93
CA LEU A 177 11.50 13.34 -16.17
C LEU A 177 12.99 13.09 -15.92
N ARG A 178 13.36 11.86 -15.54
CA ARG A 178 14.75 11.46 -15.30
C ARG A 178 15.64 11.58 -16.54
N GLN A 179 15.11 11.28 -17.72
CA GLN A 179 15.86 11.36 -18.97
C GLN A 179 16.11 12.80 -19.43
N HIS A 180 15.19 13.71 -19.14
CA HIS A 180 15.20 15.08 -19.67
C HIS A 180 15.64 16.14 -18.65
N PHE A 181 15.57 15.85 -17.35
CA PHE A 181 15.81 16.84 -16.29
C PHE A 181 16.75 16.30 -15.22
N SER A 182 17.50 17.21 -14.61
CA SER A 182 18.39 16.86 -13.50
C SER A 182 17.59 16.48 -12.25
N PHE A 183 17.88 15.30 -11.71
CA PHE A 183 17.33 14.84 -10.44
C PHE A 183 18.32 15.16 -9.32
N ASN A 184 18.11 16.28 -8.64
CA ASN A 184 18.91 16.73 -7.49
C ASN A 184 17.99 17.19 -6.35
N PRO A 185 17.12 16.32 -5.80
CA PRO A 185 16.26 16.70 -4.68
C PRO A 185 17.11 17.05 -3.47
N SER A 186 16.66 17.95 -2.59
CA SER A 186 17.25 18.08 -1.26
C SER A 186 17.02 16.82 -0.43
N ILE A 187 17.73 16.67 0.70
CA ILE A 187 17.52 15.55 1.64
C ILE A 187 16.05 15.45 2.08
N ILE A 188 15.42 16.59 2.40
CA ILE A 188 14.02 16.64 2.85
C ILE A 188 13.10 16.19 1.72
N GLU A 189 13.37 16.64 0.50
CA GLU A 189 12.60 16.27 -0.69
C GLU A 189 12.77 14.79 -1.04
N GLY A 190 13.99 14.25 -1.02
CA GLY A 190 14.26 12.83 -1.27
C GLY A 190 13.48 11.94 -0.30
N LYS A 191 13.47 12.29 0.99
CA LYS A 191 12.66 11.57 1.98
C LYS A 191 11.15 11.68 1.71
N GLN A 192 10.68 12.86 1.29
CA GLN A 192 9.28 13.04 0.90
C GLN A 192 8.92 12.17 -0.30
N LEU A 193 9.78 12.09 -1.32
CA LEU A 193 9.54 11.26 -2.50
C LEU A 193 9.46 9.77 -2.15
N ILE A 194 10.36 9.26 -1.31
CA ILE A 194 10.31 7.87 -0.82
C ILE A 194 9.02 7.61 -0.04
N ARG A 195 8.65 8.50 0.88
CA ARG A 195 7.39 8.40 1.63
C ARG A 195 6.17 8.35 0.72
N LEU A 196 6.15 9.18 -0.33
CA LEU A 196 5.04 9.21 -1.29
C LEU A 196 5.00 7.96 -2.17
N ALA A 197 6.15 7.43 -2.57
CA ALA A 197 6.25 6.20 -3.35
C ALA A 197 5.82 4.96 -2.54
N ALA A 198 6.09 4.96 -1.23
CA ALA A 198 5.66 3.91 -0.30
C ALA A 198 4.20 4.08 0.20
N LEU A 199 3.50 5.15 -0.19
CA LEU A 199 2.14 5.39 0.30
C LEU A 199 1.14 4.42 -0.36
N PRO A 200 0.40 3.63 0.44
CA PRO A 200 -0.63 2.71 -0.05
C PRO A 200 -1.63 3.38 -1.00
N HIS A 201 -2.06 2.63 -2.03
CA HIS A 201 -3.05 3.09 -3.01
C HIS A 201 -4.35 3.50 -2.33
N SER A 202 -4.71 2.74 -1.30
CA SER A 202 -5.86 2.93 -0.40
C SER A 202 -5.80 4.18 0.49
N TYR A 203 -4.79 5.06 0.34
CA TYR A 203 -4.74 6.39 0.98
C TYR A 203 -4.66 7.60 0.03
N ARG A 204 -4.62 7.40 -1.30
CA ARG A 204 -4.66 8.53 -2.28
C ARG A 204 -6.09 9.06 -2.47
N SER A 205 -6.30 10.33 -2.85
CA SER A 205 -7.63 10.98 -2.71
C SER A 205 -8.78 10.22 -3.40
N ILE A 206 -9.99 10.21 -2.82
CA ILE A 206 -11.16 9.47 -3.33
C ILE A 206 -11.51 9.88 -4.77
N ILE A 207 -11.45 11.18 -5.05
CA ILE A 207 -11.70 11.75 -6.38
C ILE A 207 -10.72 11.20 -7.41
N GLU A 208 -9.47 10.99 -7.00
CA GLU A 208 -8.45 10.42 -7.84
C GLU A 208 -8.63 8.91 -8.06
N ARG A 209 -9.00 8.14 -7.02
CA ARG A 209 -9.17 6.68 -7.13
C ARG A 209 -10.29 6.27 -8.06
N ASP A 210 -11.42 6.98 -7.97
CA ASP A 210 -12.62 6.59 -8.70
C ASP A 210 -12.63 7.08 -10.15
N LEU A 211 -11.73 7.97 -10.54
CA LEU A 211 -11.68 8.43 -11.93
C LEU A 211 -10.68 7.63 -12.76
N ILE A 212 -9.49 7.37 -12.23
CA ILE A 212 -8.42 6.63 -12.91
C ILE A 212 -7.69 5.78 -11.86
N THR A 213 -7.82 4.46 -11.97
CA THR A 213 -7.15 3.51 -11.07
C THR A 213 -5.64 3.68 -11.18
N LEU A 214 -4.98 3.78 -10.03
CA LEU A 214 -3.53 3.80 -9.96
C LEU A 214 -2.99 2.42 -10.31
N PRO A 215 -1.91 2.32 -11.10
CA PRO A 215 -1.20 1.06 -11.29
C PRO A 215 -0.82 0.51 -9.92
N SER A 216 -1.14 -0.75 -9.62
CA SER A 216 -0.57 -1.45 -8.46
C SER A 216 0.89 -1.78 -8.74
N GLY A 217 1.73 -1.77 -7.71
CA GLY A 217 3.15 -2.11 -7.86
C GLY A 217 4.08 -1.30 -6.98
N THR A 218 5.33 -1.73 -6.96
CA THR A 218 6.41 -1.21 -6.11
C THR A 218 7.58 -0.66 -6.93
N GLU A 219 7.52 -0.74 -8.26
CA GLU A 219 8.61 -0.34 -9.16
C GLU A 219 8.91 1.16 -9.04
N MET A 220 7.89 1.98 -8.76
CA MET A 220 8.09 3.42 -8.50
C MET A 220 8.90 3.62 -7.22
N LEU A 221 8.61 2.87 -6.16
CA LEU A 221 9.35 2.92 -4.91
C LEU A 221 10.80 2.49 -5.11
N GLU A 222 11.03 1.39 -5.82
CA GLU A 222 12.39 0.93 -6.12
C GLU A 222 13.19 1.98 -6.91
N MET A 223 12.62 2.54 -7.98
CA MET A 223 13.29 3.58 -8.80
C MET A 223 13.58 4.85 -7.99
N VAL A 224 12.58 5.37 -7.27
CA VAL A 224 12.73 6.59 -6.47
C VAL A 224 13.78 6.39 -5.39
N PHE A 225 13.78 5.22 -4.74
CA PHE A 225 14.77 4.90 -3.73
C PHE A 225 16.18 4.86 -4.33
N GLU A 226 16.37 4.17 -5.46
CA GLU A 226 17.66 4.09 -6.14
C GLU A 226 18.18 5.49 -6.52
N ASP A 227 17.32 6.32 -7.11
CA ASP A 227 17.70 7.67 -7.54
C ASP A 227 18.03 8.57 -6.34
N VAL A 228 17.25 8.53 -5.26
CA VAL A 228 17.54 9.29 -4.03
C VAL A 228 18.81 8.78 -3.34
N PHE A 229 19.01 7.47 -3.28
CA PHE A 229 20.20 6.85 -2.70
C PHE A 229 21.47 7.24 -3.47
N ASN A 230 21.40 7.30 -4.81
CA ASN A 230 22.51 7.74 -5.65
C ASN A 230 22.90 9.21 -5.39
N CYS A 231 21.92 10.08 -5.08
CA CYS A 231 22.21 11.47 -4.69
C CYS A 231 22.85 11.56 -3.29
N TYR A 232 22.45 10.67 -2.37
CA TYR A 232 22.82 10.75 -0.95
C TYR A 232 23.08 9.37 -0.34
N PRO A 233 24.22 8.73 -0.68
CA PRO A 233 24.47 7.33 -0.30
C PRO A 233 24.77 7.14 1.19
N ILE A 234 25.26 8.18 1.88
CA ILE A 234 25.85 8.05 3.22
C ILE A 234 25.22 9.06 4.19
N GLY A 235 24.50 8.55 5.21
CA GLY A 235 24.19 9.32 6.43
C GLY A 235 22.75 9.67 6.72
N LEU A 236 21.79 9.13 5.96
CA LEU A 236 20.38 9.38 6.22
C LEU A 236 19.62 8.08 6.30
N ASP A 237 18.90 7.95 7.40
CA ASP A 237 17.89 6.92 7.57
C ASP A 237 16.64 7.31 6.77
N TRP A 238 16.66 6.95 5.48
CA TRP A 238 15.55 7.19 4.54
C TRP A 238 14.26 6.50 4.99
N LEU A 239 14.40 5.36 5.65
CA LEU A 239 13.29 4.50 6.06
C LEU A 239 12.56 5.06 7.29
N SER A 240 13.22 5.87 8.13
CA SER A 240 12.56 6.55 9.26
C SER A 240 11.30 7.35 8.91
N LEU A 241 11.22 7.89 7.69
CA LEU A 241 10.11 8.73 7.23
C LEU A 241 9.03 7.95 6.48
N VAL A 242 9.23 6.66 6.25
CA VAL A 242 8.18 5.79 5.74
C VAL A 242 7.10 5.69 6.80
N ALA A 243 5.86 5.84 6.36
CA ALA A 243 4.69 5.80 7.22
C ALA A 243 4.21 4.34 7.36
N TYR A 244 5.00 3.54 8.08
CA TYR A 244 4.78 2.11 8.29
C TYR A 244 3.43 1.80 8.94
N ASP A 245 2.93 2.71 9.79
CA ASP A 245 1.60 2.67 10.36
C ASP A 245 0.52 2.50 9.28
N PHE A 246 0.63 3.21 8.16
CA PHE A 246 -0.30 3.03 7.03
C PHE A 246 -0.09 1.72 6.30
N ILE A 247 1.14 1.24 6.14
CA ILE A 247 1.41 -0.04 5.47
C ILE A 247 0.82 -1.19 6.30
N PHE A 248 0.97 -1.16 7.62
CA PHE A 248 0.39 -2.13 8.53
C PHE A 248 -1.13 -2.07 8.55
N PHE A 249 -1.70 -0.86 8.57
CA PHE A 249 -3.15 -0.68 8.50
C PHE A 249 -3.74 -1.18 7.17
N THR A 250 -3.03 -1.01 6.05
CA THR A 250 -3.55 -1.35 4.71
C THR A 250 -3.19 -2.74 4.22
N GLY A 251 -2.17 -3.38 4.80
CA GLY A 251 -1.77 -4.73 4.43
C GLY A 251 -0.99 -4.82 3.13
N GLU A 252 -0.37 -3.72 2.69
CA GLU A 252 0.38 -3.65 1.42
C GLU A 252 1.69 -4.45 1.51
N THR A 253 1.56 -5.76 1.41
CA THR A 253 2.64 -6.75 1.62
C THR A 253 3.80 -6.54 0.65
N ASP A 254 3.51 -6.19 -0.60
CA ASP A 254 4.54 -6.00 -1.62
C ASP A 254 5.38 -4.75 -1.34
N ILE A 255 4.74 -3.65 -0.91
CA ILE A 255 5.44 -2.43 -0.48
C ILE A 255 6.38 -2.77 0.69
N TYR A 256 5.88 -3.52 1.68
CA TYR A 256 6.68 -3.94 2.83
C TYR A 256 7.92 -4.75 2.41
N LYS A 257 7.74 -5.77 1.57
CA LYS A 257 8.83 -6.61 1.05
C LYS A 257 9.91 -5.79 0.36
N VAL A 258 9.52 -4.81 -0.45
CA VAL A 258 10.48 -3.91 -1.10
C VAL A 258 11.22 -3.07 -0.07
N LEU A 259 10.52 -2.48 0.90
CA LEU A 259 11.18 -1.71 1.97
C LEU A 259 12.17 -2.54 2.77
N GLU A 260 11.86 -3.79 3.08
CA GLU A 260 12.76 -4.72 3.77
C GLU A 260 14.00 -5.05 2.93
N LYS A 261 13.81 -5.39 1.65
CA LYS A 261 14.93 -5.58 0.71
C LYS A 261 15.84 -4.35 0.64
N LEU A 262 15.25 -3.16 0.60
CA LEU A 262 15.99 -1.89 0.58
C LEU A 262 16.71 -1.64 1.90
N HIS A 263 16.11 -1.98 3.04
CA HIS A 263 16.74 -1.91 4.37
C HIS A 263 17.99 -2.79 4.47
N HIS A 264 17.90 -4.03 4.00
CA HIS A 264 19.05 -4.93 3.92
C HIS A 264 20.18 -4.36 3.05
N LYS A 265 19.84 -3.85 1.86
CA LYS A 265 20.82 -3.18 0.97
C LYS A 265 21.48 -1.97 1.63
N LEU A 266 20.74 -1.19 2.42
CA LEU A 266 21.31 -0.08 3.20
C LEU A 266 22.27 -0.57 4.28
N LYS A 267 21.90 -1.62 5.02
CA LYS A 267 22.76 -2.20 6.06
C LYS A 267 24.08 -2.72 5.53
N GLU A 268 24.09 -3.28 4.32
CA GLU A 268 25.31 -3.77 3.67
C GLU A 268 26.21 -2.64 3.17
N THR A 269 25.64 -1.49 2.81
CA THR A 269 26.37 -0.37 2.19
C THR A 269 26.85 0.68 3.19
N VAL A 270 26.19 0.80 4.35
CA VAL A 270 26.56 1.77 5.38
C VAL A 270 27.71 1.23 6.25
N PRO A 271 28.77 2.02 6.52
CA PRO A 271 29.87 1.60 7.38
C PRO A 271 29.40 1.19 8.78
N PRO A 272 30.07 0.20 9.43
CA PRO A 272 29.61 -0.40 10.69
C PRO A 272 29.57 0.58 11.88
N ASN A 273 30.19 1.75 11.77
CA ASN A 273 30.16 2.80 12.79
C ASN A 273 28.89 3.67 12.75
N ARG A 274 27.94 3.38 11.85
CA ARG A 274 26.66 4.08 11.76
C ARG A 274 25.50 3.11 11.94
N THR A 275 24.57 3.50 12.81
CA THR A 275 23.34 2.76 13.04
C THR A 275 22.27 3.21 12.05
N ILE A 276 21.74 2.28 11.26
CA ILE A 276 20.48 2.49 10.52
C ILE A 276 19.35 2.11 11.48
N SER A 277 18.29 2.91 11.52
CA SER A 277 17.13 2.60 12.36
C SER A 277 16.44 1.32 11.90
N ASP A 278 16.04 0.50 12.85
CA ASP A 278 15.17 -0.65 12.62
C ASP A 278 13.67 -0.29 12.72
N LYS A 279 13.34 1.00 12.69
CA LYS A 279 11.94 1.45 12.71
C LYS A 279 11.16 0.83 11.54
N GLY A 280 10.00 0.23 11.84
CA GLY A 280 9.17 -0.48 10.86
C GLY A 280 9.59 -1.94 10.60
N PHE A 281 10.75 -2.35 11.11
CA PHE A 281 11.25 -3.73 11.08
C PHE A 281 11.28 -4.38 12.47
N VAL A 282 11.19 -3.57 13.53
CA VAL A 282 10.82 -4.00 14.87
C VAL A 282 9.42 -3.48 15.16
N LEU A 283 8.45 -4.38 15.08
CA LEU A 283 7.04 -4.06 15.31
C LEU A 283 6.74 -3.87 16.79
N THR A 284 6.01 -2.81 17.09
CA THR A 284 5.39 -2.58 18.39
C THR A 284 4.11 -3.43 18.54
N ASP A 285 3.72 -3.73 19.78
CA ASP A 285 2.45 -4.43 20.06
C ASP A 285 1.24 -3.73 19.40
N GLN A 286 1.26 -2.40 19.29
CA GLN A 286 0.21 -1.62 18.65
C GLN A 286 0.17 -1.79 17.13
N GLU A 287 1.32 -1.90 16.47
CA GLU A 287 1.38 -2.15 15.02
C GLU A 287 0.96 -3.57 14.68
N ILE A 288 1.36 -4.56 15.50
CA ILE A 288 0.91 -5.94 15.36
C ILE A 288 -0.61 -6.00 15.56
N LEU A 289 -1.13 -5.33 16.59
CA LEU A 289 -2.56 -5.22 16.82
C LEU A 289 -3.28 -4.55 15.63
N SER A 290 -2.69 -3.51 15.03
CA SER A 290 -3.27 -2.88 13.83
C SER A 290 -3.38 -3.85 12.66
N LEU A 291 -2.33 -4.63 12.35
CA LEU A 291 -2.34 -5.64 11.28
C LEU A 291 -3.44 -6.68 11.47
N ILE A 292 -3.57 -7.10 12.73
CA ILE A 292 -4.53 -8.06 13.23
C ILE A 292 -5.97 -7.50 13.09
N GLU A 293 -6.21 -6.26 13.53
CA GLU A 293 -7.53 -5.61 13.50
C GLU A 293 -8.04 -5.35 12.08
N THR A 294 -7.15 -5.00 11.16
CA THR A 294 -7.49 -4.76 9.76
C THR A 294 -7.56 -6.05 8.94
N ASN A 295 -7.37 -7.22 9.58
CA ASN A 295 -7.44 -8.54 8.95
C ASN A 295 -6.47 -8.69 7.77
N ASN A 296 -5.30 -8.06 7.85
CA ASN A 296 -4.27 -8.09 6.82
C ASN A 296 -3.41 -9.37 6.94
N LYS A 297 -4.03 -10.52 6.71
CA LYS A 297 -3.43 -11.85 6.92
C LYS A 297 -2.13 -12.05 6.15
N ASP A 298 -2.05 -11.58 4.91
CA ASP A 298 -0.88 -11.78 4.05
C ASP A 298 0.37 -11.10 4.62
N LEU A 299 0.25 -9.83 5.01
CA LEU A 299 1.35 -9.10 5.62
C LEU A 299 1.68 -9.67 7.00
N PHE A 300 0.66 -10.02 7.80
CA PHE A 300 0.90 -10.67 9.09
C PHE A 300 1.69 -11.97 8.95
N ASN A 301 1.25 -12.88 8.07
CA ASN A 301 1.91 -14.17 7.84
C ASN A 301 3.35 -13.96 7.36
N TYR A 302 3.55 -13.02 6.42
CA TYR A 302 4.87 -12.66 5.95
C TYR A 302 5.80 -12.26 7.11
N LEU A 303 5.34 -11.36 7.98
CA LEU A 303 6.15 -10.89 9.09
C LEU A 303 6.35 -11.96 10.16
N TYR A 304 5.33 -12.79 10.42
CA TYR A 304 5.42 -13.90 11.35
C TYR A 304 6.48 -14.91 10.92
N ASP A 305 6.45 -15.33 9.65
CA ASP A 305 7.37 -16.31 9.09
C ASP A 305 8.80 -15.77 8.94
N ASN A 306 8.96 -14.52 8.47
CA ASN A 306 10.27 -13.98 8.11
C ASN A 306 10.93 -13.21 9.26
N GLN A 307 10.16 -12.46 10.07
CA GLN A 307 10.71 -11.62 11.15
C GLN A 307 10.55 -12.24 12.54
N LYS A 308 9.87 -13.39 12.64
CA LYS A 308 9.62 -14.10 13.90
C LYS A 308 9.00 -13.19 14.94
N ILE A 309 7.95 -12.45 14.55
CA ILE A 309 7.21 -11.57 15.47
C ILE A 309 6.86 -12.37 16.73
N ARG A 310 7.22 -11.82 17.88
CA ARG A 310 6.89 -12.44 19.18
C ARG A 310 5.48 -12.07 19.58
N ILE A 311 4.61 -13.06 19.59
CA ILE A 311 3.26 -12.94 20.17
C ILE A 311 3.39 -13.11 21.69
N ASN A 312 3.43 -12.00 22.42
CA ASN A 312 3.55 -11.99 23.88
C ASN A 312 2.16 -11.99 24.55
N SER A 313 2.11 -12.27 25.87
CA SER A 313 0.85 -12.30 26.64
C SER A 313 0.05 -10.99 26.59
N ASN A 314 0.73 -9.84 26.51
CA ASN A 314 0.05 -8.54 26.44
C ASN A 314 -0.72 -8.38 25.13
N LEU A 315 -0.10 -8.76 24.00
CA LEU A 315 -0.76 -8.76 22.70
C LEU A 315 -1.96 -9.72 22.70
N LEU A 316 -1.86 -10.89 23.32
CA LEU A 316 -2.99 -11.82 23.45
C LEU A 316 -4.16 -11.20 24.23
N VAL A 317 -3.85 -10.54 25.35
CA VAL A 317 -4.85 -9.81 26.13
C VAL A 317 -5.51 -8.72 25.28
N LEU A 318 -4.73 -7.96 24.51
CA LEU A 318 -5.24 -6.93 23.60
C LEU A 318 -6.19 -7.53 22.55
N VAL A 319 -5.81 -8.63 21.91
CA VAL A 319 -6.64 -9.34 20.92
C VAL A 319 -7.95 -9.82 21.54
N VAL A 320 -7.88 -10.49 22.69
CA VAL A 320 -9.07 -10.99 23.41
C VAL A 320 -9.99 -9.85 23.81
N ASN A 321 -9.44 -8.73 24.27
CA ASN A 321 -10.20 -7.53 24.66
C ASN A 321 -10.90 -6.83 23.49
N ARG A 322 -10.61 -7.21 22.22
CA ARG A 322 -11.37 -6.78 21.05
C ARG A 322 -12.61 -7.61 20.77
N CYS A 323 -12.82 -8.74 21.45
CA CYS A 323 -13.95 -9.64 21.21
C CYS A 323 -14.06 -10.13 19.74
N ASN A 324 -12.93 -10.25 19.04
CA ASN A 324 -12.90 -10.74 17.66
C ASN A 324 -12.50 -12.21 17.67
N PHE A 325 -13.49 -13.10 17.52
CA PHE A 325 -13.29 -14.54 17.61
C PHE A 325 -12.47 -15.10 16.44
N ASP A 326 -12.75 -14.66 15.21
CA ASP A 326 -12.01 -15.08 14.00
C ASP A 326 -10.51 -14.80 14.13
N LEU A 327 -10.19 -13.69 14.80
CA LEU A 327 -8.83 -13.27 15.05
C LEU A 327 -8.10 -14.15 16.06
N ILE A 328 -8.79 -14.57 17.12
CA ILE A 328 -8.25 -15.53 18.10
C ILE A 328 -7.92 -16.86 17.42
N LEU A 329 -8.83 -17.35 16.57
CA LEU A 329 -8.61 -18.57 15.81
C LEU A 329 -7.43 -18.43 14.86
N PHE A 330 -7.31 -17.29 14.18
CA PHE A 330 -6.18 -17.01 13.30
C PHE A 330 -4.84 -17.10 14.05
N ILE A 331 -4.72 -16.44 15.21
CA ILE A 331 -3.48 -16.49 16.01
C ILE A 331 -3.21 -17.90 16.56
N ASN A 332 -4.25 -18.61 17.00
CA ASN A 332 -4.09 -19.98 17.45
C ASN A 332 -3.51 -20.88 16.35
N ASN A 333 -4.08 -20.81 15.15
CA ASN A 333 -3.63 -21.62 14.01
C ASN A 333 -2.19 -21.29 13.59
N LEU A 334 -1.75 -20.05 13.78
CA LEU A 334 -0.36 -19.65 13.55
C LEU A 334 0.59 -20.30 14.55
N SER A 335 0.22 -20.30 15.84
CA SER A 335 1.01 -20.97 16.88
C SER A 335 1.16 -22.47 16.62
N SER A 336 0.10 -23.11 16.13
CA SER A 336 0.10 -24.52 15.73
C SER A 336 1.07 -24.82 14.59
N ASN A 337 1.05 -23.98 13.55
CA ASN A 337 1.85 -24.20 12.36
C ASN A 337 3.35 -23.89 12.58
N GLY A 338 3.67 -22.92 13.45
CA GLY A 338 5.06 -22.50 13.71
C GLY A 338 5.93 -23.55 14.40
N ASN A 339 5.35 -24.42 15.24
CA ASN A 339 6.10 -25.45 15.97
C ASN A 339 6.57 -26.62 15.10
N ASN A 340 5.97 -26.81 13.91
CA ASN A 340 6.31 -27.96 13.05
C ASN A 340 7.52 -27.75 12.14
N ASN A 341 8.01 -26.52 11.95
CA ASN A 341 9.01 -26.24 10.91
C ASN A 341 10.47 -26.10 11.40
N ASN A 342 10.72 -26.23 12.70
CA ASN A 342 12.05 -25.96 13.26
C ASN A 342 12.86 -27.20 13.67
N ASN A 343 12.41 -28.41 13.30
CA ASN A 343 13.03 -29.66 13.76
C ASN A 343 13.63 -30.54 12.64
N ASN A 344 14.04 -29.94 11.51
CA ASN A 344 14.64 -30.68 10.40
C ASN A 344 16.14 -30.40 10.26
N ASN A 345 16.92 -30.68 11.31
CA ASN A 345 18.31 -31.11 11.15
C ASN A 345 18.83 -31.74 12.46
N ASN A 346 18.76 -33.07 12.56
CA ASN A 346 19.86 -33.98 12.98
C ASN A 346 19.32 -35.26 13.67
N ASN A 347 19.36 -36.36 12.90
CA ASN A 347 19.60 -37.75 13.27
C ASN A 347 18.74 -38.48 14.33
N ASN A 348 17.87 -39.35 13.80
CA ASN A 348 17.73 -40.78 14.08
C ASN A 348 17.33 -41.26 15.51
N ASN A 349 16.19 -41.96 15.52
CA ASN A 349 15.80 -43.04 16.44
C ASN A 349 15.17 -42.64 17.79
N ASN A 350 13.84 -42.53 17.85
CA ASN A 350 12.95 -43.64 18.22
C ASN A 350 11.49 -43.15 18.31
N ASN A 351 10.60 -44.04 17.92
CA ASN A 351 9.18 -43.85 17.69
C ASN A 351 8.40 -43.64 19.00
N ASN A 352 7.79 -42.46 19.19
CA ASN A 352 6.61 -42.34 20.06
C ASN A 352 5.72 -41.17 19.59
N ASN A 353 4.65 -41.53 18.89
CA ASN A 353 3.54 -40.64 18.52
C ASN A 353 2.83 -40.14 19.79
N ASN A 354 3.26 -39.01 20.34
CA ASN A 354 2.43 -38.19 21.25
C ASN A 354 2.11 -36.88 20.51
N GLY A 355 1.01 -36.90 19.78
CA GLY A 355 0.55 -35.76 18.96
C GLY A 355 0.12 -34.55 19.79
N ASP A 356 0.27 -33.38 19.16
CA ASP A 356 -0.65 -32.22 19.18
C ASP A 356 -1.07 -31.55 20.51
N ASN A 357 -0.47 -31.87 21.65
CA ASN A 357 -0.94 -31.30 22.92
C ASN A 357 -0.42 -29.88 23.24
N GLY A 358 0.54 -29.33 22.48
CA GLY A 358 1.13 -28.01 22.73
C GLY A 358 0.20 -26.83 22.39
N ASP A 359 -0.60 -26.98 21.34
CA ASP A 359 -1.40 -25.89 20.75
C ASP A 359 -2.62 -25.52 21.59
N ASN A 360 -3.09 -26.47 22.38
CA ASN A 360 -4.35 -26.38 23.09
C ASN A 360 -4.27 -25.54 24.38
N GLY A 361 -3.06 -25.38 24.93
CA GLY A 361 -2.83 -24.52 26.10
C GLY A 361 -3.11 -23.03 25.82
N PHE A 362 -2.95 -22.62 24.56
CA PHE A 362 -3.12 -21.24 24.11
C PHE A 362 -4.59 -20.80 24.17
N LEU A 363 -5.48 -21.53 23.47
CA LEU A 363 -6.93 -21.26 23.47
C LEU A 363 -7.52 -21.32 24.88
N TYR A 364 -7.10 -22.29 25.68
CA TYR A 364 -7.57 -22.41 27.06
C TYR A 364 -7.18 -21.18 27.90
N SER A 365 -5.96 -20.70 27.75
CA SER A 365 -5.46 -19.50 28.45
C SER A 365 -6.28 -18.26 28.06
N MET A 366 -6.55 -18.06 26.78
CA MET A 366 -7.41 -16.98 26.29
C MET A 366 -8.86 -17.08 26.77
N LEU A 367 -9.43 -18.28 26.77
CA LEU A 367 -10.79 -18.51 27.26
C LEU A 367 -10.88 -18.21 28.76
N LYS A 368 -9.91 -18.68 29.54
CA LYS A 368 -9.83 -18.39 30.98
C LYS A 368 -9.76 -16.89 31.24
N TYR A 369 -8.95 -16.15 30.48
CA TYR A 369 -8.89 -14.69 30.56
C TYR A 369 -10.25 -14.06 30.21
N THR A 370 -10.87 -14.47 29.10
CA THR A 370 -12.19 -14.01 28.64
C THR A 370 -13.29 -14.19 29.69
N MET A 371 -13.26 -15.30 30.44
CA MET A 371 -14.23 -15.62 31.49
C MET A 371 -13.86 -15.04 32.87
N SER A 372 -12.69 -14.42 32.99
CA SER A 372 -12.22 -13.83 34.25
C SER A 372 -12.84 -12.45 34.52
N LYS A 373 -12.71 -11.99 35.77
CA LYS A 373 -13.09 -10.64 36.18
C LYS A 373 -12.14 -9.55 35.67
N SER A 374 -10.92 -9.94 35.29
CA SER A 374 -9.90 -9.04 34.76
C SER A 374 -10.07 -8.76 33.27
N PHE A 375 -11.03 -9.42 32.62
CA PHE A 375 -11.39 -9.17 31.24
C PHE A 375 -11.92 -7.75 31.06
N LYS A 376 -11.28 -6.96 30.18
CA LYS A 376 -11.63 -5.56 29.93
C LYS A 376 -11.92 -5.35 28.46
N TYR A 377 -13.19 -5.18 28.11
CA TYR A 377 -13.57 -4.89 26.74
C TYR A 377 -13.17 -3.45 26.33
N LEU A 378 -12.53 -3.31 25.17
CA LEU A 378 -11.77 -2.11 24.78
C LEU A 378 -12.53 -1.10 23.90
N THR A 379 -13.80 -1.32 23.54
CA THR A 379 -14.53 -0.39 22.64
C THR A 379 -15.25 0.73 23.39
N ARG A 380 -15.25 1.93 22.77
CA ARG A 380 -15.87 3.16 23.30
C ARG A 380 -17.40 3.09 23.44
N HIS A 381 -18.03 2.11 22.83
CA HIS A 381 -19.44 1.79 23.02
C HIS A 381 -19.51 0.40 23.63
N SER A 382 -19.98 0.33 24.88
CA SER A 382 -20.17 -0.88 25.65
C SER A 382 -21.35 -1.66 25.09
N ASP A 383 -21.20 -2.23 23.90
CA ASP A 383 -22.17 -3.17 23.38
C ASP A 383 -22.00 -4.49 24.14
N GLN A 384 -22.72 -4.60 25.26
CA GLN A 384 -22.73 -5.80 26.09
C GLN A 384 -23.13 -7.04 25.27
N GLU A 385 -23.89 -6.85 24.20
CA GLU A 385 -24.31 -7.93 23.32
C GLU A 385 -23.15 -8.47 22.49
N VAL A 386 -22.25 -7.61 21.99
CA VAL A 386 -21.02 -8.05 21.29
C VAL A 386 -20.15 -8.90 22.21
N VAL A 387 -19.95 -8.45 23.45
CA VAL A 387 -19.17 -9.21 24.44
C VAL A 387 -19.84 -10.54 24.77
N ARG A 388 -21.16 -10.54 24.98
CA ARG A 388 -21.93 -11.75 25.30
C ARG A 388 -21.83 -12.76 24.16
N ARG A 389 -22.05 -12.31 22.92
CA ARG A 389 -21.95 -13.13 21.72
C ARG A 389 -20.55 -13.71 21.56
N PHE A 390 -19.50 -12.89 21.69
CA PHE A 390 -18.11 -13.35 21.64
C PHE A 390 -17.82 -14.42 22.70
N LYS A 391 -18.24 -14.20 23.96
CA LYS A 391 -18.05 -15.19 25.05
C LYS A 391 -18.75 -16.51 24.73
N THR A 392 -19.98 -16.45 24.24
CA THR A 392 -20.75 -17.64 23.85
C THR A 392 -20.09 -18.37 22.68
N GLU A 393 -19.72 -17.67 21.61
CA GLU A 393 -19.05 -18.25 20.44
C GLU A 393 -17.72 -18.91 20.83
N PHE A 394 -16.88 -18.20 21.59
CA PHE A 394 -15.59 -18.71 22.02
C PHE A 394 -15.74 -19.94 22.94
N TYR A 395 -16.71 -19.92 23.86
CA TYR A 395 -17.00 -21.07 24.70
C TYR A 395 -17.47 -22.29 23.91
N GLN A 396 -18.42 -22.12 22.99
CA GLN A 396 -18.94 -23.22 22.18
C GLN A 396 -17.85 -23.83 21.30
N TYR A 397 -16.88 -23.04 20.84
CA TYR A 397 -15.73 -23.53 20.09
C TYR A 397 -14.78 -24.38 20.94
N VAL A 398 -14.44 -23.93 22.17
CA VAL A 398 -13.48 -24.64 23.02
C VAL A 398 -14.10 -25.86 23.72
N LYS A 399 -15.40 -25.84 23.97
CA LYS A 399 -16.14 -26.94 24.63
C LYS A 399 -15.92 -28.33 24.03
N PRO A 400 -16.08 -28.57 22.71
CA PRO A 400 -15.85 -29.89 22.13
C PRO A 400 -14.40 -30.34 22.19
N LEU A 401 -13.45 -29.44 22.47
CA LEU A 401 -12.05 -29.80 22.58
C LEU A 401 -11.70 -30.46 23.93
N HIS A 402 -12.67 -30.65 24.83
CA HIS A 402 -12.52 -31.31 26.13
C HIS A 402 -11.48 -30.67 27.09
N TYR A 403 -11.07 -29.42 26.86
CA TYR A 403 -10.08 -28.71 27.67
C TYR A 403 -10.64 -27.99 28.90
N LEU A 404 -11.96 -27.93 29.04
CA LEU A 404 -12.59 -27.21 30.14
C LEU A 404 -12.49 -28.02 31.44
N ASP A 405 -11.98 -27.37 32.48
CA ASP A 405 -12.14 -27.86 33.85
C ASP A 405 -13.64 -28.13 34.09
N PRO A 406 -14.06 -29.33 34.54
CA PRO A 406 -15.45 -29.63 34.86
C PRO A 406 -16.10 -28.56 35.76
N LEU A 407 -15.31 -27.93 36.64
CA LEU A 407 -15.77 -26.82 37.47
C LEU A 407 -16.09 -25.57 36.65
N LEU A 408 -15.25 -25.23 35.66
CA LEU A 408 -15.47 -24.11 34.76
C LEU A 408 -16.66 -24.37 33.82
N ASP A 409 -16.79 -25.57 33.28
CA ASP A 409 -17.94 -26.00 32.47
C ASP A 409 -19.25 -25.95 33.29
N GLN A 410 -19.25 -26.39 34.55
CA GLN A 410 -20.38 -26.24 35.47
C GLN A 410 -20.72 -24.76 35.74
N LEU A 411 -19.72 -23.93 36.04
CA LEU A 411 -19.91 -22.50 36.29
C LEU A 411 -20.53 -21.78 35.09
N LEU A 412 -20.08 -22.10 33.88
CA LEU A 412 -20.59 -21.50 32.64
C LEU A 412 -22.02 -21.99 32.32
N LYS A 413 -22.31 -23.28 32.52
CA LYS A 413 -23.68 -23.83 32.40
C LYS A 413 -24.67 -23.16 33.36
N HIS A 414 -24.25 -22.83 34.59
CA HIS A 414 -25.09 -22.12 35.55
C HIS A 414 -25.35 -20.65 35.18
N GLN A 415 -24.45 -19.99 34.44
CA GLN A 415 -24.66 -18.63 33.95
C GLN A 415 -25.69 -18.55 32.83
N ASP A 416 -25.63 -19.48 31.86
CA ASP A 416 -26.59 -19.53 30.75
C ASP A 416 -28.02 -19.81 31.24
N TYR A 417 -28.17 -20.65 32.26
CA TYR A 417 -29.47 -20.97 32.86
C TYR A 417 -30.12 -19.75 33.56
N ASN A 418 -29.33 -18.91 34.22
CA ASN A 418 -29.84 -17.75 34.95
C ASN A 418 -30.16 -16.55 34.04
N ASN A 419 -29.48 -16.40 32.91
CA ASN A 419 -29.74 -15.27 31.98
C ASN A 419 -31.06 -15.39 31.20
N ASN A 420 -31.62 -16.61 31.04
CA ASN A 420 -32.92 -16.80 30.38
C ASN A 420 -34.12 -16.44 31.27
N ASN A 421 -33.90 -16.19 32.57
CA ASN A 421 -34.89 -15.62 33.46
C ASN A 421 -34.56 -14.13 33.63
N ASN A 422 -35.46 -13.24 33.21
CA ASN A 422 -35.30 -11.78 33.07
C ASN A 422 -34.84 -10.96 34.31
N ASN A 423 -34.29 -11.57 35.36
CA ASN A 423 -33.70 -10.88 36.49
C ASN A 423 -32.18 -10.85 36.38
N LYS A 424 -31.69 -9.65 36.04
CA LYS A 424 -30.30 -9.18 36.09
C LYS A 424 -29.62 -9.58 37.40
N ILE A 425 -28.97 -10.74 37.44
CA ILE A 425 -27.92 -11.04 38.41
C ILE A 425 -26.70 -11.54 37.63
N ILE A 426 -25.81 -10.60 37.35
CA ILE A 426 -24.44 -10.87 36.90
C ILE A 426 -23.72 -11.50 38.10
N ILE A 427 -23.82 -12.82 38.27
CA ILE A 427 -22.89 -13.56 39.13
C ILE A 427 -21.68 -13.86 38.26
N GLU A 428 -20.76 -12.90 38.20
CA GLU A 428 -19.41 -13.16 37.71
C GLU A 428 -18.81 -14.32 38.52
N PRO A 429 -18.15 -15.30 37.89
CA PRO A 429 -17.44 -16.33 38.63
C PRO A 429 -16.43 -15.62 39.54
N LYS A 430 -16.66 -15.71 40.87
CA LYS A 430 -15.68 -15.25 41.85
C LYS A 430 -14.51 -16.23 41.82
N PHE A 431 -13.62 -16.08 40.85
CA PHE A 431 -12.24 -16.52 40.97
C PHE A 431 -11.66 -15.76 42.17
N HIS A 432 -11.81 -16.31 43.36
CA HIS A 432 -11.12 -15.78 44.53
C HIS A 432 -9.64 -15.90 44.23
N GLY A 433 -8.91 -14.79 44.31
CA GLY A 433 -7.45 -14.67 44.10
C GLY A 433 -6.59 -15.48 45.07
N ARG A 434 -7.11 -16.57 45.63
CA ARG A 434 -6.33 -17.69 46.14
C ARG A 434 -6.41 -18.81 45.10
N VAL A 435 -5.79 -18.58 43.94
CA VAL A 435 -5.16 -19.70 43.23
C VAL A 435 -4.16 -20.25 44.24
N VAL A 436 -4.49 -21.39 44.85
CA VAL A 436 -3.53 -22.18 45.60
C VAL A 436 -2.35 -22.35 44.65
N LYS A 437 -1.22 -21.69 44.94
CA LYS A 437 0.00 -21.62 44.11
C LYS A 437 0.54 -22.99 43.64
N ASN A 438 -0.05 -24.09 44.09
CA ASN A 438 0.44 -25.46 43.93
C ASN A 438 -0.56 -26.45 43.30
N ARG A 439 -1.69 -26.01 42.73
CA ARG A 439 -2.62 -26.91 42.04
C ARG A 439 -2.86 -26.49 40.59
N THR A 440 -1.88 -26.77 39.73
CA THR A 440 -2.21 -27.11 38.34
C THR A 440 -3.25 -28.23 38.38
N PRO A 441 -4.41 -28.09 37.71
CA PRO A 441 -5.41 -29.16 37.63
C PRO A 441 -4.75 -30.49 37.24
N GLN A 442 -5.20 -31.63 37.79
CA GLN A 442 -4.55 -32.93 37.52
C GLN A 442 -4.48 -33.25 36.01
N HIS A 443 -5.46 -32.81 35.21
CA HIS A 443 -5.41 -32.94 33.76
C HIS A 443 -4.31 -32.07 33.13
N MET A 444 -4.08 -30.85 33.61
CA MET A 444 -2.93 -30.00 33.21
C MET A 444 -1.59 -30.60 33.62
N LYS A 445 -1.51 -31.31 34.77
CA LYS A 445 -0.32 -32.11 35.12
C LYS A 445 -0.11 -33.28 34.15
N ILE A 446 -1.17 -33.94 33.70
CA ILE A 446 -1.09 -34.99 32.69
C ILE A 446 -0.58 -34.41 31.36
N PHE A 447 -1.08 -33.24 30.94
CA PHE A 447 -0.60 -32.56 29.74
C PHE A 447 0.85 -32.07 29.86
N GLN A 448 1.29 -31.58 31.03
CA GLN A 448 2.69 -31.21 31.31
C GLN A 448 3.64 -32.40 31.48
N GLN A 449 3.13 -33.59 31.81
CA GLN A 449 3.93 -34.82 31.94
C GLN A 449 4.08 -35.58 30.61
N GLN A 450 3.22 -35.30 29.61
CA GLN A 450 3.20 -35.99 28.32
C GLN A 450 3.90 -35.23 27.19
N SER A 451 4.23 -33.94 27.38
CA SER A 451 5.03 -33.15 26.43
C SER A 451 6.47 -33.00 26.94
N ILE A 452 7.45 -33.19 26.03
CA ILE A 452 8.87 -32.99 26.34
C ILE A 452 9.18 -31.50 26.58
N ASP A 453 8.35 -30.61 26.03
CA ASP A 453 8.37 -29.17 26.29
C ASP A 453 7.21 -28.76 27.21
N PRO A 454 7.44 -27.97 28.28
CA PRO A 454 6.35 -27.49 29.12
C PRO A 454 5.39 -26.63 28.29
N ILE A 455 4.10 -26.95 28.33
CA ILE A 455 3.05 -26.12 27.72
C ILE A 455 3.22 -24.68 28.20
N PRO A 456 3.40 -23.69 27.30
CA PRO A 456 3.53 -22.31 27.68
C PRO A 456 2.20 -21.83 28.29
N LEU A 457 2.09 -21.95 29.62
CA LEU A 457 1.04 -21.32 30.39
C LEU A 457 1.37 -19.83 30.44
N PHE A 458 0.64 -19.05 29.65
CA PHE A 458 0.66 -17.61 29.83
C PHE A 458 0.03 -17.30 31.19
N ASN A 459 0.87 -16.89 32.15
CA ASN A 459 0.38 -16.43 33.42
C ASN A 459 -0.15 -15.00 33.25
N PHE A 460 -1.46 -14.82 33.36
CA PHE A 460 -2.12 -13.50 33.27
C PHE A 460 -2.26 -12.82 34.65
N ASP A 461 -1.38 -13.15 35.60
CA ASP A 461 -1.29 -12.46 36.88
C ASP A 461 -0.78 -11.02 36.63
N LEU A 462 -1.71 -10.12 36.29
CA LEU A 462 -1.54 -8.67 36.26
C LEU A 462 -2.04 -8.04 37.57
#